data_AF-A0A0S2HV63-F1
#
_entry.id   AF-A0A0S2HV63-F1
#
_cell.length_a   1.000
_cell.length_b   1.000
_cell.length_c   1.000
_cell.angle_alpha   90.00
_cell.angle_beta   90.00
_cell.angle_gamma   90.00
#
_symmetry.space_group_name_H-M   'P 1'
#
loop_
_entity.id
_entity.type
_entity.pdbx_description
1 polymer ?
#
loop_
_entity_poly.entity_id
_entity_poly.type
_entity_poly.pdbx_seq_one_letter_code
_entity_poly.pdbx_strand_id
1 'polypeptide(L)'
;MFDIWVENDDRKPTNPNVLFDVSGDKIGIVAIDNAFTFTSQNYDSLYVKGVTQSINDNLLYTEFVKKIYHYIKNENGWIDYIKEYFYICIQNCKENFNEIIENIPTSLGLTDELKEHLYNFLFNDNRNQIVLQDFYSRL
;
A
#
# COMPACT_ATOMS: atom_id res chain seq x y z
N MET A 1 -4.07 3.20 -1.19
CA MET A 1 -2.75 3.78 -0.88
C MET A 1 -1.74 2.70 -0.52
N PHE A 2 -1.95 1.88 0.51
CA PHE A 2 -1.08 0.73 0.83
C PHE A 2 -0.77 -0.12 -0.42
N ASP A 3 -1.79 -0.55 -1.16
CA ASP A 3 -1.60 -1.40 -2.35
C ASP A 3 -0.79 -0.74 -3.48
N ILE A 4 -0.75 0.59 -3.56
CA ILE A 4 0.08 1.33 -4.52
C ILE A 4 1.53 1.38 -4.00
N TRP A 5 1.69 1.66 -2.69
CA TRP A 5 2.99 1.76 -2.04
C TRP A 5 3.79 0.46 -2.13
N VAL A 6 3.16 -0.66 -1.80
CA VAL A 6 3.78 -1.98 -1.85
C VAL A 6 3.61 -2.68 -3.20
N GLU A 7 2.87 -2.09 -4.15
CA GLU A 7 2.50 -2.72 -5.43
C GLU A 7 1.88 -4.13 -5.24
N ASN A 8 0.74 -4.16 -4.54
CA ASN A 8 -0.06 -5.37 -4.35
C ASN A 8 -0.96 -5.63 -5.57
N ASP A 9 -0.63 -6.65 -6.37
CA ASP A 9 -1.32 -6.93 -7.64
C ASP A 9 -2.60 -7.75 -7.50
N ASP A 10 -2.92 -8.19 -6.29
CA ASP A 10 -4.08 -9.05 -6.06
C ASP A 10 -5.31 -8.30 -5.54
N ARG A 11 -5.15 -7.12 -4.94
CA ARG A 11 -6.30 -6.30 -4.50
C ARG A 11 -6.88 -5.45 -5.63
N LYS A 12 -7.81 -6.03 -6.38
CA LYS A 12 -8.40 -5.44 -7.61
C LYS A 12 -9.91 -5.63 -7.70
N PRO A 13 -10.62 -5.01 -8.66
CA PRO A 13 -12.09 -5.10 -8.75
C PRO A 13 -12.65 -6.53 -8.77
N THR A 14 -11.96 -7.46 -9.42
CA THR A 14 -12.36 -8.87 -9.52
C THR A 14 -11.95 -9.70 -8.31
N ASN A 15 -11.02 -9.21 -7.49
CA ASN A 15 -10.57 -9.85 -6.27
C ASN A 15 -10.35 -8.79 -5.16
N PRO A 16 -11.42 -8.33 -4.48
CA PRO A 16 -11.32 -7.18 -3.59
C PRO A 16 -10.47 -7.41 -2.34
N ASN A 17 -10.25 -8.67 -1.92
CA ASN A 17 -9.50 -9.02 -0.71
C ASN A 17 -9.81 -8.11 0.49
N VAL A 18 -11.10 -7.90 0.74
CA VAL A 18 -11.63 -7.12 1.86
C VAL A 18 -12.74 -7.89 2.56
N LEU A 19 -12.79 -7.78 3.89
CA LEU A 19 -13.88 -8.25 4.73
C LEU A 19 -14.63 -7.07 5.33
N PHE A 20 -15.92 -7.26 5.61
CA PHE A 20 -16.71 -6.31 6.37
C PHE A 20 -16.82 -6.73 7.83
N ASP A 21 -16.37 -5.88 8.73
CA ASP A 21 -16.61 -6.02 10.16
C ASP A 21 -17.91 -5.26 10.52
N VAL A 22 -18.90 -6.01 11.01
CA VAL A 22 -20.23 -5.49 11.38
C VAL A 22 -20.49 -5.59 12.88
N SER A 23 -19.44 -5.79 13.68
CA SER A 23 -19.55 -5.96 15.13
C SER A 23 -19.85 -4.66 15.89
N GLY A 24 -19.62 -3.50 15.27
CA GLY A 24 -19.85 -2.17 15.85
C GLY A 24 -20.97 -1.37 15.16
N ASP A 25 -21.16 -0.12 15.61
CA ASP A 25 -22.16 0.81 15.06
C ASP A 25 -21.84 1.28 13.62
N LYS A 26 -20.64 0.98 13.13
CA LYS A 26 -20.16 1.29 11.78
C LYS A 26 -19.63 0.02 11.13
N ILE A 27 -19.78 -0.05 9.81
CA ILE A 27 -19.16 -1.11 9.01
C ILE A 27 -17.66 -0.80 8.88
N GLY A 28 -16.83 -1.67 9.45
CA GLY A 28 -15.39 -1.68 9.23
C GLY A 28 -15.05 -2.37 7.91
N ILE A 29 -14.02 -1.88 7.22
CA ILE A 29 -13.46 -2.52 6.03
C ILE A 29 -12.07 -3.02 6.39
N VAL A 30 -11.87 -4.34 6.35
CA VAL A 30 -10.62 -4.98 6.73
C VAL A 30 -9.95 -5.54 5.49
N ALA A 31 -8.79 -4.99 5.16
CA ALA A 31 -7.90 -5.52 4.13
C ALA A 31 -7.32 -6.87 4.56
N ILE A 32 -7.46 -7.88 3.70
CA ILE A 32 -6.88 -9.22 3.90
C ILE A 32 -6.01 -9.58 2.70
N ASP A 33 -5.33 -10.73 2.79
CA ASP A 33 -4.57 -11.38 1.72
C ASP A 33 -3.66 -10.43 0.93
N ASN A 34 -2.52 -10.11 1.56
CA ASN A 34 -1.47 -9.27 0.98
C ASN A 34 -0.33 -10.12 0.41
N ALA A 35 -0.58 -11.38 0.00
CA ALA A 35 0.50 -12.28 -0.41
C ALA A 35 1.23 -11.83 -1.71
N PHE A 36 0.56 -11.03 -2.54
CA PHE A 36 1.05 -10.58 -3.84
C PHE A 36 1.54 -9.13 -3.83
N THR A 37 2.03 -8.64 -2.67
CA THR A 37 2.83 -7.41 -2.62
C THR A 37 4.10 -7.53 -3.43
N PHE A 38 4.69 -6.39 -3.79
CA PHE A 38 5.96 -6.27 -4.49
C PHE A 38 5.90 -6.82 -5.91
N THR A 39 4.74 -6.71 -6.56
CA THR A 39 4.44 -7.23 -7.91
C THR A 39 4.73 -8.72 -8.10
N SER A 40 4.86 -9.48 -6.99
CA SER A 40 5.36 -10.86 -6.99
C SER A 40 6.73 -11.04 -7.67
N GLN A 41 7.50 -9.95 -7.80
CA GLN A 41 8.82 -9.95 -8.38
C GLN A 41 9.87 -10.25 -7.30
N ASN A 42 11.06 -10.64 -7.76
CA ASN A 42 12.23 -10.68 -6.89
C ASN A 42 12.57 -9.26 -6.42
N TYR A 43 13.05 -9.13 -5.18
CA TYR A 43 13.30 -7.82 -4.57
C TYR A 43 14.39 -7.00 -5.28
N ASP A 44 15.33 -7.67 -5.96
CA ASP A 44 16.36 -7.05 -6.81
C ASP A 44 15.80 -6.31 -8.04
N SER A 45 14.58 -6.67 -8.45
CA SER A 45 13.91 -6.16 -9.65
C SER A 45 12.96 -4.99 -9.35
N LEU A 46 12.82 -4.63 -8.07
CA LEU A 46 11.87 -3.60 -7.64
C LEU A 46 12.16 -2.22 -8.24
N TYR A 47 11.14 -1.63 -8.84
CA TYR A 47 11.26 -0.35 -9.52
C TYR A 47 11.13 0.84 -8.56
N VAL A 48 12.28 1.36 -8.10
CA VAL A 48 12.32 2.47 -7.12
C VAL A 48 11.93 3.83 -7.73
N LYS A 49 11.96 4.00 -9.06
CA LYS A 49 11.79 5.32 -9.69
C LYS A 49 10.32 5.70 -9.94
N GLY A 50 9.36 4.85 -9.60
CA GLY A 50 7.95 5.15 -9.79
C GLY A 50 7.03 4.03 -9.30
N VAL A 51 5.83 3.97 -9.88
CA VAL A 51 4.79 2.97 -9.61
C VAL A 51 4.51 2.21 -10.90
N THR A 52 4.49 0.88 -10.84
CA THR A 52 4.21 0.04 -12.02
C THR A 52 2.78 -0.51 -12.07
N GLN A 53 2.07 -0.49 -10.94
CA GLN A 53 0.72 -1.03 -10.83
C GLN A 53 -0.26 -0.34 -11.79
N SER A 54 -0.98 -1.13 -12.58
CA SER A 54 -2.04 -0.68 -13.49
C SER A 54 -3.15 0.07 -12.74
N ILE A 55 -3.66 1.15 -13.34
CA ILE A 55 -4.73 1.98 -12.75
C ILE A 55 -6.01 1.16 -12.53
N ASN A 56 -6.36 0.32 -13.52
CA ASN A 56 -7.60 -0.46 -13.51
C ASN A 56 -7.50 -1.71 -12.63
N ASP A 57 -6.28 -2.15 -12.30
CA ASP A 57 -6.00 -3.29 -11.43
C ASP A 57 -5.80 -2.86 -9.98
N ASN A 58 -6.64 -1.93 -9.51
CA ASN A 58 -6.64 -1.47 -8.13
C ASN A 58 -8.08 -1.27 -7.63
N LEU A 59 -8.34 -1.62 -6.37
CA LEU A 59 -9.66 -1.48 -5.75
C LEU A 59 -10.23 -0.04 -5.82
N LEU A 60 -9.37 0.98 -5.85
CA LEU A 60 -9.78 2.38 -6.01
C LEU A 60 -10.58 2.63 -7.31
N TYR A 61 -10.39 1.81 -8.35
CA TYR A 61 -11.13 1.92 -9.60
C TYR A 61 -12.59 1.48 -9.47
N THR A 62 -12.96 0.75 -8.41
CA THR A 62 -14.32 0.24 -8.23
C THR A 62 -15.33 1.34 -7.91
N GLU A 63 -16.57 1.15 -8.39
CA GLU A 63 -17.68 2.03 -8.04
C GLU A 63 -17.97 2.06 -6.53
N PHE A 64 -17.64 0.98 -5.82
CA PHE A 64 -17.73 0.93 -4.37
C PHE A 64 -16.84 2.00 -3.72
N VAL A 65 -15.55 2.04 -4.07
CA VAL A 65 -14.63 3.01 -3.51
C VAL A 65 -14.94 4.43 -3.97
N LYS A 66 -15.30 4.64 -5.25
CA LYS A 66 -15.68 5.97 -5.75
C LYS A 66 -16.89 6.55 -5.02
N LYS A 67 -17.88 5.71 -4.69
CA LYS A 67 -19.03 6.14 -3.89
C LYS A 67 -18.61 6.55 -2.48
N ILE A 68 -17.78 5.75 -1.81
CA ILE A 68 -17.23 6.11 -0.50
C ILE A 68 -16.47 7.44 -0.57
N TYR A 69 -15.57 7.58 -1.56
CA TYR A 69 -14.81 8.81 -1.78
C TYR A 69 -15.73 10.03 -1.97
N HIS A 70 -16.81 9.89 -2.75
CA HIS A 70 -17.78 10.97 -2.97
C HIS A 70 -18.41 11.47 -1.66
N TYR A 71 -18.65 10.59 -0.69
CA TYR A 71 -19.18 10.98 0.61
C TYR A 71 -18.12 11.65 1.49
N ILE A 72 -16.91 11.08 1.57
CA ILE A 72 -15.87 11.55 2.49
C ILE A 72 -15.10 12.78 1.99
N LYS A 73 -15.04 13.04 0.67
CA LYS A 73 -14.26 14.16 0.12
C LYS A 73 -14.77 15.54 0.56
N ASN A 74 -16.03 15.62 0.95
CA ASN A 74 -16.66 16.85 1.46
C ASN A 74 -16.40 17.05 2.95
N GLU A 75 -15.81 16.07 3.65
CA GLU A 75 -15.34 16.24 5.01
C GLU A 75 -14.07 17.10 4.98
N ASN A 76 -14.16 18.30 5.57
CA ASN A 76 -13.05 19.24 5.60
C ASN A 76 -11.79 18.59 6.19
N GLY A 77 -10.70 18.61 5.43
CA GLY A 77 -9.38 18.15 5.88
C GLY A 77 -9.09 16.66 5.63
N TRP A 78 -10.00 15.88 5.04
CA TRP A 78 -9.76 14.45 4.79
C TRP A 78 -8.52 14.18 3.92
N ILE A 79 -8.30 15.00 2.87
CA ILE A 79 -7.12 14.87 1.98
C ILE A 79 -5.81 15.15 2.73
N ASP A 80 -5.78 16.16 3.59
CA ASP A 80 -4.59 16.46 4.38
C ASP A 80 -4.35 15.37 5.44
N TYR A 81 -5.41 14.89 6.07
CA TYR A 81 -5.36 13.78 7.02
C TYR A 81 -4.78 12.51 6.38
N ILE A 82 -5.29 12.08 5.21
CA ILE A 82 -4.82 10.84 4.58
C ILE A 82 -3.36 10.97 4.12
N LYS A 83 -2.93 12.16 3.69
CA LYS A 83 -1.53 12.47 3.38
C LYS A 83 -0.64 12.31 4.61
N GLU A 84 -1.01 12.94 5.72
CA GLU A 84 -0.23 12.88 6.95
C GLU A 84 -0.16 11.46 7.48
N TYR A 85 -1.31 10.76 7.50
CA TYR A 85 -1.41 9.37 7.91
C TYR A 85 -0.50 8.45 7.08
N PHE A 86 -0.41 8.68 5.76
CA PHE A 86 0.50 7.92 4.89
C PHE A 86 1.95 8.00 5.35
N TYR A 87 2.46 9.22 5.58
CA TYR A 87 3.84 9.42 5.98
C TYR A 87 4.10 8.93 7.41
N ILE A 88 3.13 9.05 8.31
CA ILE A 88 3.21 8.45 9.65
C ILE A 88 3.37 6.92 9.53
N CYS A 89 2.56 6.26 8.70
CA CYS A 89 2.67 4.82 8.49
C CYS A 89 4.02 4.40 7.89
N ILE A 90 4.52 5.15 6.89
CA ILE A 90 5.84 4.91 6.31
C ILE A 90 6.93 5.06 7.36
N GLN A 91 6.89 6.13 8.16
CA GLN A 91 7.89 6.39 9.18
C GLN A 91 7.88 5.32 10.26
N ASN A 92 6.71 4.94 10.77
CA ASN A 92 6.57 3.84 11.72
C ASN A 92 7.12 2.53 11.12
N CYS A 93 6.83 2.23 9.86
CA CYS A 93 7.37 1.03 9.20
C CYS A 93 8.90 1.10 9.06
N LYS A 94 9.45 2.26 8.72
CA LYS A 94 10.90 2.50 8.59
C LYS A 94 11.63 2.32 9.91
N GLU A 95 11.07 2.84 11.00
CA GLU A 95 11.63 2.71 12.36
C GLU A 95 11.67 1.26 12.84
N ASN A 96 10.67 0.46 12.46
CA ASN A 96 10.56 -0.94 12.86
C ASN A 96 11.11 -1.92 11.81
N PHE A 97 11.66 -1.43 10.69
CA PHE A 97 12.02 -2.28 9.54
C PHE A 97 13.02 -3.37 9.92
N ASN A 98 14.09 -3.02 10.64
CA ASN A 98 15.11 -3.99 11.04
C ASN A 98 14.52 -5.09 11.94
N GLU A 99 13.70 -4.71 12.93
CA GLU A 99 13.03 -5.66 13.81
C GLU A 99 12.13 -6.61 13.01
N ILE A 100 11.34 -6.09 12.07
CA ILE A 100 10.46 -6.91 11.21
C ILE A 100 11.28 -7.92 10.39
N ILE A 101 12.35 -7.45 9.75
CA ILE A 101 13.17 -8.25 8.85
C ILE A 101 13.99 -9.31 9.60
N GLU A 102 14.45 -9.01 10.82
CA GLU A 102 15.16 -9.96 11.68
C GLU A 102 14.27 -11.13 12.15
N ASN A 103 12.95 -10.94 12.16
CA ASN A 103 11.99 -12.00 12.45
C ASN A 103 11.71 -12.92 11.24
N ILE A 104 12.27 -12.64 10.06
CA ILE A 104 12.10 -13.49 8.87
C ILE A 104 13.12 -14.64 8.91
N PRO A 105 12.68 -15.91 8.86
CA PRO A 105 13.59 -17.04 8.84
C PRO A 105 14.61 -16.96 7.69
N THR A 106 15.88 -17.14 8.01
CA THR A 106 16.97 -17.12 7.01
C THR A 106 16.81 -18.18 5.93
N SER A 107 16.11 -19.29 6.23
CA SER A 107 15.76 -20.35 5.27
C SER A 107 14.87 -19.88 4.12
N LEU A 108 14.20 -18.72 4.24
CA LEU A 108 13.42 -18.12 3.17
C LEU A 108 14.26 -17.32 2.17
N GLY A 109 15.57 -17.21 2.38
CA GLY A 109 16.50 -16.67 1.38
C GLY A 109 16.56 -15.15 1.26
N LEU A 110 16.08 -14.41 2.27
CA LEU A 110 16.17 -12.95 2.30
C LEU A 110 17.59 -12.48 2.66
N THR A 111 18.43 -12.27 1.65
CA THR A 111 19.82 -11.78 1.80
C THR A 111 19.87 -10.30 2.16
N ASP A 112 21.01 -9.83 2.66
CA ASP A 112 21.19 -8.42 3.02
C ASP A 112 21.06 -7.47 1.83
N GLU A 113 21.50 -7.89 0.65
CA GLU A 113 21.29 -7.17 -0.61
C GLU A 113 19.79 -7.00 -0.92
N LEU A 114 18.99 -8.07 -0.80
CA LEU A 114 17.55 -8.00 -1.02
C LEU A 114 16.84 -7.13 0.02
N LYS A 115 17.31 -7.13 1.29
CA LYS A 115 16.81 -6.22 2.32
C LYS A 115 17.08 -4.77 1.96
N GLU A 116 18.26 -4.46 1.45
CA GLU A 116 18.62 -3.10 1.00
C GLU A 116 17.74 -2.66 -0.19
N HIS A 117 17.53 -3.53 -1.17
CA HIS A 117 16.61 -3.24 -2.28
C HIS A 117 15.19 -2.96 -1.80
N LEU A 118 14.66 -3.81 -0.92
CA LEU A 118 13.33 -3.64 -0.34
C LEU A 118 13.22 -2.34 0.48
N TYR A 119 14.23 -2.03 1.29
CA TYR A 119 14.32 -0.78 2.05
C TYR A 119 14.26 0.43 1.13
N ASN A 120 15.10 0.44 0.08
CA ASN A 120 15.14 1.51 -0.90
C ASN A 120 13.80 1.65 -1.64
N PHE A 121 13.13 0.54 -1.97
CA PHE A 121 11.82 0.58 -2.61
C PHE A 121 10.71 1.16 -1.70
N LEU A 122 10.68 0.77 -0.43
CA LEU A 122 9.66 1.20 0.53
C LEU A 122 9.86 2.64 1.02
N PHE A 123 11.11 3.07 1.19
CA PHE A 123 11.45 4.29 1.92
C PHE A 123 12.14 5.37 1.06
N ASN A 124 12.14 5.22 -0.26
CA ASN A 124 12.57 6.29 -1.15
C ASN A 124 11.56 7.45 -1.17
N ASP A 125 11.98 8.63 -0.72
CA ASP A 125 11.11 9.80 -0.59
C ASP A 125 10.47 10.22 -1.92
N ASN A 126 11.24 10.18 -3.02
CA ASN A 126 10.73 10.54 -4.34
C ASN A 126 9.66 9.53 -4.81
N ARG A 127 9.89 8.22 -4.61
CA ARG A 127 8.88 7.20 -4.90
C ARG A 127 7.63 7.38 -4.07
N ASN A 128 7.76 7.65 -2.78
CA ASN A 128 6.62 7.84 -1.89
C ASN A 128 5.80 9.08 -2.27
N GLN A 129 6.44 10.13 -2.80
CA GLN A 129 5.73 11.26 -3.42
C GLN A 129 4.96 10.84 -4.67
N ILE A 130 5.54 10.00 -5.53
CA ILE A 130 4.85 9.46 -6.73
C ILE A 130 3.66 8.59 -6.32
N VAL A 131 3.82 7.71 -5.33
CA VAL A 131 2.72 6.87 -4.79
C VAL A 131 1.56 7.74 -4.33
N LEU A 132 1.84 8.85 -3.64
CA LEU A 132 0.82 9.78 -3.18
C LEU A 132 0.13 10.50 -4.34
N GLN A 133 0.89 10.95 -5.34
CA GLN A 133 0.35 11.58 -6.55
C GLN A 133 -0.54 10.60 -7.33
N ASP A 134 -0.11 9.35 -7.45
CA ASP A 134 -0.83 8.28 -8.13
C ASP A 134 -2.08 7.86 -7.36
N PHE A 135 -2.05 7.88 -6.02
CA PHE A 135 -3.25 7.72 -5.21
C PHE A 135 -4.29 8.80 -5.53
N TYR A 136 -3.89 10.08 -5.58
CA TYR A 136 -4.82 11.17 -5.88
C TYR A 136 -5.34 11.17 -7.30
N SER A 137 -4.57 10.70 -8.29
CA SER A 137 -5.04 10.60 -9.67
C SER A 137 -6.09 9.50 -9.86
N ARG A 138 -6.15 8.53 -8.94
CA ARG A 138 -7.10 7.39 -8.96
C ARG A 138 -8.41 7.64 -8.19
N LEU A 139 -8.48 8.70 -7.37
CA LEU A 139 -9.69 9.10 -6.62
C LEU A 139 -10.63 9.96 -7.47
#